data_AF-A0A9W5INU1-F1
#
_entry.id   AF-A0A9W5INU1-F1
#
_cell.length_a   1.000
_cell.length_b   1.000
_cell.length_c   1.000
_cell.angle_alpha   90.00
_cell.angle_beta   90.00
_cell.angle_gamma   90.00
#
_symmetry.space_group_name_H-M   'P 1'
#
loop_
_entity.id
_entity.type
_entity.pdbx_description
1 polymer ?
#
loop_
_entity_poly.entity_id
_entity_poly.type
_entity_poly.pdbx_seq_one_letter_code
_entity_poly.pdbx_strand_id
1 'polypeptide(L)'
;MCNIKTESNVIPEKPKFTLSKEDGVQKLQIVFPEESEELLEIHQSDEYDYSVPDLSVGVDVESLYNAVKILAENPNKLHHLAIHCYAGSEGFEGKLRCERLVLTPYSSSMTFFLEFFNDWTGTLYEMDLTGQFKEFIGYTFPVTEPLSKLKKLIDQDD
;
A
#
# COMPACT_ATOMS: atom_id res chain seq x y z
N MET A 1 -43.03 -17.31 17.00
CA MET A 1 -42.26 -17.38 15.75
C MET A 1 -41.08 -16.44 15.90
N CYS A 2 -39.89 -16.96 16.15
CA CYS A 2 -38.67 -16.15 16.22
C CYS A 2 -38.13 -15.97 14.80
N ASN A 3 -38.05 -14.72 14.34
CA ASN A 3 -37.38 -14.37 13.10
C ASN A 3 -35.87 -14.43 13.35
N ILE A 4 -35.23 -15.51 12.93
CA ILE A 4 -33.78 -15.56 12.79
C ILE A 4 -33.46 -14.73 11.55
N LYS A 5 -32.92 -13.53 11.74
CA LYS A 5 -32.27 -12.80 10.65
C LYS A 5 -31.06 -13.61 10.25
N THR A 6 -31.09 -14.17 9.04
CA THR A 6 -29.90 -14.69 8.38
C THR A 6 -28.98 -13.49 8.13
N GLU A 7 -27.97 -13.33 8.98
CA GLU A 7 -26.80 -12.53 8.65
C GLU A 7 -26.20 -13.15 7.39
N SER A 8 -26.28 -12.41 6.29
CA SER A 8 -25.59 -12.75 5.06
C SER A 8 -24.10 -12.80 5.39
N ASN A 9 -23.50 -13.99 5.37
CA ASN A 9 -22.05 -14.20 5.32
C ASN A 9 -21.52 -13.63 3.99
N VAL A 10 -21.50 -12.30 3.89
CA VAL A 10 -20.71 -11.60 2.89
C VAL A 10 -19.29 -11.67 3.42
N ILE A 11 -18.47 -12.54 2.85
CA ILE A 11 -17.03 -12.50 3.08
C ILE A 11 -16.59 -11.09 2.66
N PRO A 12 -15.98 -10.28 3.55
CA PRO A 12 -15.50 -8.97 3.18
C PRO A 12 -14.58 -9.11 1.97
N GLU A 13 -14.82 -8.33 0.91
CA GLU A 13 -13.87 -8.32 -0.20
C GLU A 13 -12.54 -7.79 0.31
N LYS A 14 -11.45 -8.49 -0.06
CA LYS A 14 -10.09 -8.04 0.28
C LYS A 14 -9.87 -6.60 -0.21
N PRO A 15 -9.21 -5.74 0.58
CA PRO A 15 -8.88 -4.39 0.16
C PRO A 15 -8.11 -4.36 -1.16
N LYS A 16 -8.49 -3.43 -2.04
CA LYS A 16 -7.88 -3.25 -3.37
C LYS A 16 -7.55 -1.79 -3.61
N PHE A 17 -6.54 -1.58 -4.44
CA PHE A 17 -6.22 -0.25 -4.93
C PHE A 17 -7.32 0.28 -5.85
N THR A 18 -7.75 1.50 -5.57
CA THR A 18 -8.59 2.33 -6.43
C THR A 18 -7.79 3.55 -6.88
N LEU A 19 -8.22 4.16 -7.98
CA LEU A 19 -7.63 5.41 -8.46
C LEU A 19 -8.41 6.59 -7.87
N SER A 20 -7.66 7.57 -7.40
CA SER A 20 -8.20 8.84 -6.92
C SER A 20 -7.39 9.98 -7.53
N LYS A 21 -7.98 11.18 -7.54
CA LYS A 21 -7.31 12.40 -7.99
C LYS A 21 -7.53 13.48 -6.96
N GLU A 22 -6.43 14.01 -6.42
CA GLU A 22 -6.42 15.04 -5.39
C GLU A 22 -5.46 16.15 -5.84
N ASP A 23 -5.94 17.39 -5.90
CA ASP A 23 -5.15 18.57 -6.32
C ASP A 23 -4.41 18.41 -7.66
N GLY A 24 -5.00 17.66 -8.59
CA GLY A 24 -4.39 17.40 -9.90
C GLY A 24 -3.41 16.22 -9.92
N VAL A 25 -3.13 15.61 -8.77
CA VAL A 25 -2.22 14.47 -8.62
C VAL A 25 -3.02 13.18 -8.60
N GLN A 26 -2.65 12.23 -9.46
CA GLN A 26 -3.26 10.91 -9.49
C GLN A 26 -2.62 9.97 -8.46
N LYS A 27 -3.45 9.36 -7.61
CA LYS A 27 -3.00 8.50 -6.51
C LYS A 27 -3.67 7.13 -6.57
N LEU A 28 -2.89 6.10 -6.25
CA LEU A 28 -3.43 4.79 -5.87
C LEU A 28 -3.82 4.84 -4.40
N GLN A 29 -5.08 4.57 -4.10
CA GLN A 29 -5.61 4.54 -2.74
C GLN A 29 -6.13 3.16 -2.38
N ILE A 30 -5.80 2.69 -1.18
CA ILE A 30 -6.34 1.48 -0.58
C ILE A 30 -6.77 1.78 0.85
N VAL A 31 -7.90 1.19 1.26
CA VAL A 31 -8.49 1.37 2.58
C VAL A 31 -8.71 0.01 3.21
N PHE A 32 -8.20 -0.14 4.43
CA PHE A 32 -8.33 -1.29 5.30
C PHE A 32 -9.25 -0.89 6.47
N PRO A 33 -10.52 -1.34 6.46
CA PRO A 33 -11.45 -1.07 7.55
C PRO A 33 -11.09 -1.86 8.81
N GLU A 34 -11.72 -1.54 9.95
CA GLU A 34 -11.41 -2.11 11.27
C GLU A 34 -11.47 -3.64 11.36
N GLU A 35 -12.27 -4.27 10.51
CA GLU A 35 -12.44 -5.71 10.47
C GLU A 35 -11.59 -6.40 9.37
N SER A 36 -10.64 -5.68 8.76
CA SER A 36 -9.79 -6.23 7.71
C SER A 36 -8.78 -7.22 8.28
N GLU A 37 -8.83 -8.47 7.83
CA GLU A 37 -7.88 -9.52 8.26
C GLU A 37 -6.43 -9.14 7.95
N GLU A 38 -6.19 -8.35 6.89
CA GLU A 38 -4.87 -7.88 6.51
C GLU A 38 -4.21 -6.97 7.57
N LEU A 39 -4.98 -6.30 8.43
CA LEU A 39 -4.43 -5.50 9.54
C LEU A 39 -3.75 -6.38 10.60
N LEU A 40 -4.15 -7.65 10.71
CA LEU A 40 -3.54 -8.61 11.64
C LEU A 40 -2.13 -9.05 11.21
N GLU A 41 -1.79 -8.84 9.94
CA GLU A 41 -0.48 -9.18 9.36
C GLU A 41 0.52 -8.03 9.49
N ILE A 42 0.13 -6.91 10.10
CA ILE A 42 1.05 -5.78 10.33
C ILE A 42 2.06 -6.17 11.40
N HIS A 43 3.33 -6.15 11.01
CA HIS A 43 4.44 -6.27 11.95
C HIS A 43 4.61 -4.95 12.71
N GLN A 44 4.87 -5.03 14.02
CA GLN A 44 5.14 -3.89 14.88
C GLN A 44 6.44 -4.10 15.65
N SER A 45 7.29 -3.07 15.70
CA SER A 45 8.59 -3.16 16.39
C SER A 45 8.49 -3.29 17.91
N ASP A 46 7.41 -2.75 18.48
CA ASP A 46 7.02 -2.95 19.88
C ASP A 46 5.75 -3.80 19.92
N GLU A 47 5.88 -5.05 20.38
CA GLU A 47 4.77 -6.03 20.44
C GLU A 47 3.67 -5.65 21.45
N TYR A 48 3.92 -4.68 22.33
CA TYR A 48 2.97 -4.22 23.34
C TYR A 48 2.22 -2.95 22.95
N ASP A 49 2.55 -2.34 21.83
CA ASP A 49 1.81 -1.18 21.32
C ASP A 49 0.45 -1.61 20.75
N TYR A 50 -0.44 -0.63 20.58
CA TYR A 50 -1.75 -0.81 20.02
C TYR A 50 -1.67 -1.36 18.59
N SER A 51 -2.50 -2.37 18.32
CA SER A 51 -2.78 -2.83 16.96
C SER A 51 -3.35 -1.69 16.13
N VAL A 52 -3.03 -1.67 14.84
CA VAL A 52 -3.56 -0.68 13.90
C VAL A 52 -5.05 -0.94 13.69
N PRO A 53 -5.95 -0.03 14.12
CA PRO A 53 -7.38 -0.28 14.13
C PRO A 53 -8.02 -0.06 12.76
N ASP A 54 -7.42 0.74 11.89
CA ASP A 54 -7.87 1.01 10.53
C ASP A 54 -6.70 1.62 9.77
N LEU A 55 -6.69 1.54 8.43
CA LEU A 55 -5.59 2.11 7.66
C LEU A 55 -6.05 2.58 6.28
N SER A 56 -5.69 3.79 5.91
CA SER A 56 -5.77 4.32 4.55
C SER A 56 -4.36 4.54 4.04
N VAL A 57 -4.09 4.16 2.79
CA VAL A 57 -2.76 4.33 2.16
C VAL A 57 -2.94 4.95 0.79
N GLY A 58 -2.18 6.01 0.52
CA GLY A 58 -2.17 6.73 -0.75
C GLY A 58 -0.77 6.79 -1.36
N VAL A 59 -0.61 6.39 -2.62
CA VAL A 59 0.67 6.42 -3.32
C VAL A 59 0.54 7.22 -4.61
N ASP A 60 1.38 8.23 -4.76
CA ASP A 60 1.47 9.02 -6.00
C ASP A 60 1.91 8.14 -7.18
N VAL A 61 1.13 8.15 -8.25
CA VAL A 61 1.35 7.26 -9.41
C VAL A 61 2.66 7.60 -10.12
N GLU A 62 2.99 8.88 -10.25
CA GLU A 62 4.23 9.32 -10.91
C GLU A 62 5.47 8.90 -10.13
N SER A 63 5.46 9.07 -8.80
CA SER A 63 6.52 8.63 -7.90
C SER A 63 6.70 7.12 -7.96
N LEU A 64 5.61 6.36 -7.99
CA LEU A 64 5.65 4.91 -8.14
C LEU A 64 6.23 4.49 -9.50
N TYR A 65 5.82 5.13 -10.59
CA TYR A 65 6.37 4.90 -11.92
C TYR A 65 7.89 5.13 -11.95
N ASN A 66 8.33 6.28 -11.44
CA ASN A 66 9.73 6.66 -11.39
C ASN A 66 10.54 5.69 -10.52
N ALA A 67 9.99 5.24 -9.39
CA ALA A 67 10.62 4.25 -8.53
C ALA A 67 10.86 2.91 -9.23
N VAL A 68 9.80 2.35 -9.85
CA VAL A 68 9.89 1.09 -10.60
C VAL A 68 10.89 1.24 -11.76
N LYS A 69 10.87 2.38 -12.46
CA LYS A 69 11.78 2.66 -13.58
C LYS A 69 13.24 2.73 -13.12
N ILE A 70 13.53 3.46 -12.05
CA ILE A 70 14.89 3.58 -11.50
C ILE A 70 15.44 2.20 -11.10
N LEU A 71 14.64 1.39 -10.43
CA LEU A 71 15.03 0.02 -10.05
C LEU A 71 15.28 -0.85 -11.28
N ALA A 72 14.43 -0.75 -12.31
CA ALA A 72 14.55 -1.48 -13.56
C ALA A 72 15.81 -1.10 -14.37
N GLU A 73 16.16 0.18 -14.40
CA GLU A 73 17.33 0.71 -15.11
C GLU A 73 18.65 0.42 -14.37
N ASN A 74 18.58 0.03 -13.09
CA ASN A 74 19.73 -0.22 -12.23
C ASN A 74 19.71 -1.64 -11.61
N PRO A 75 19.59 -2.70 -12.42
CA PRO A 75 19.47 -4.06 -11.91
C PRO A 75 20.71 -4.44 -11.10
N ASN A 76 20.48 -5.02 -9.91
CA ASN A 76 21.51 -5.45 -8.96
C ASN A 76 22.44 -4.35 -8.42
N LYS A 77 22.11 -3.06 -8.63
CA LYS A 77 22.88 -1.93 -8.07
C LYS A 77 22.21 -1.33 -6.83
N LEU A 78 20.89 -1.38 -6.78
CA LEU A 78 20.09 -0.86 -5.67
C LEU A 78 19.43 -2.04 -4.95
N HIS A 79 19.59 -2.08 -3.63
CA HIS A 79 18.93 -3.09 -2.80
C HIS A 79 17.44 -2.80 -2.61
N HIS A 80 17.06 -1.54 -2.49
CA HIS A 80 15.68 -1.07 -2.39
C HIS A 80 15.61 0.41 -2.77
N LEU A 81 14.39 0.91 -2.97
CA LEU A 81 14.08 2.33 -3.07
C LEU A 81 12.86 2.64 -2.20
N ALA A 82 12.93 3.70 -1.41
CA ALA A 82 11.78 4.19 -0.67
C ALA A 82 11.20 5.44 -1.34
N ILE A 83 9.88 5.47 -1.52
CA ILE A 83 9.14 6.67 -1.93
C ILE A 83 8.20 7.11 -0.81
N HIS A 84 7.93 8.41 -0.76
CA HIS A 84 6.92 8.95 0.13
C HIS A 84 5.54 8.39 -0.25
N CYS A 85 4.73 8.06 0.76
CA CYS A 85 3.31 7.77 0.59
C CYS A 85 2.52 8.53 1.67
N TYR A 86 1.19 8.49 1.58
CA TYR A 86 0.31 8.89 2.65
C TYR A 86 -0.15 7.64 3.38
N ALA A 87 -0.15 7.66 4.71
CA ALA A 87 -0.91 6.71 5.52
C ALA A 87 -1.73 7.47 6.54
N GLY A 88 -2.94 7.00 6.82
CA GLY A 88 -3.82 7.59 7.84
C GLY A 88 -4.62 6.52 8.56
N SER A 89 -4.88 6.73 9.85
CA SER A 89 -5.77 5.90 10.67
C SER A 89 -6.62 6.83 11.54
N GLU A 90 -7.94 6.64 11.53
CA GLU A 90 -8.86 7.37 12.42
C GLU A 90 -8.68 6.95 13.88
N GLY A 91 -8.45 5.65 14.14
CA GLY A 91 -8.23 5.16 15.50
C GLY A 91 -6.89 5.61 16.10
N PHE A 92 -5.92 5.99 15.26
CA PHE A 92 -4.72 6.72 15.71
C PHE A 92 -4.86 8.25 15.61
N GLU A 93 -6.08 8.77 15.45
CA GLU A 93 -6.37 10.21 15.34
C GLU A 93 -5.53 10.94 14.26
N GLY A 94 -5.14 10.23 13.21
CA GLY A 94 -4.28 10.74 12.14
C GLY A 94 -2.81 10.95 12.53
N LYS A 95 -2.35 10.41 13.67
CA LYS A 95 -0.98 10.60 14.17
C LYS A 95 -0.02 9.52 13.67
N LEU A 96 0.09 9.46 12.36
CA LEU A 96 1.12 8.70 11.66
C LEU A 96 2.21 9.67 11.19
N ARG A 97 3.44 9.16 11.04
CA ARG A 97 4.53 9.93 10.42
C ARG A 97 5.55 9.05 9.71
N CYS A 98 6.34 9.71 8.86
CA CYS A 98 7.45 9.11 8.11
C CYS A 98 6.99 7.94 7.22
N GLU A 99 5.81 8.09 6.65
CA GLU A 99 5.14 7.12 5.80
C GLU A 99 5.92 6.95 4.50
N ARG A 100 6.29 5.70 4.21
CA ARG A 100 7.01 5.38 2.99
C ARG A 100 6.62 4.02 2.45
N LEU A 101 6.66 3.91 1.12
CA LEU A 101 6.58 2.65 0.42
C LEU A 101 7.99 2.23 0.02
N VAL A 102 8.44 1.08 0.52
CA VAL A 102 9.74 0.48 0.24
C VAL A 102 9.57 -0.57 -0.85
N LEU A 103 10.21 -0.32 -2.00
CA LEU A 103 10.24 -1.21 -3.15
C LEU A 103 11.57 -1.97 -3.15
N THR A 104 11.51 -3.30 -3.12
CA THR A 104 12.70 -4.16 -3.12
C THR A 104 12.68 -5.04 -4.37
N PRO A 105 13.63 -4.86 -5.31
CA PRO A 105 13.74 -5.72 -6.49
C PRO A 105 14.42 -7.05 -6.14
N TYR A 106 13.87 -8.13 -6.67
CA TYR A 106 14.45 -9.48 -6.68
C TYR A 106 14.65 -9.95 -8.13
N SER A 107 15.32 -11.09 -8.30
CA SER A 107 15.65 -11.64 -9.63
C SER A 107 14.43 -11.95 -10.50
N SER A 108 13.25 -12.18 -9.91
CA SER A 108 12.02 -12.55 -10.61
C SER A 108 10.76 -11.87 -10.06
N SER A 109 10.91 -10.86 -9.21
CA SER A 109 9.79 -10.16 -8.59
C SER A 109 10.21 -8.83 -7.99
N MET A 110 9.23 -8.05 -7.54
CA MET A 110 9.42 -6.88 -6.70
C MET A 110 8.42 -6.97 -5.54
N THR A 111 8.85 -6.60 -4.34
CA THR A 111 7.98 -6.48 -3.15
C THR A 111 7.75 -5.02 -2.80
N PHE A 112 6.63 -4.76 -2.12
CA PHE A 112 6.15 -3.43 -1.76
C PHE A 112 5.76 -3.45 -0.29
N PHE A 113 6.59 -2.86 0.56
CA PHE A 113 6.33 -2.77 2.00
C PHE A 113 5.95 -1.33 2.36
N LEU A 114 4.82 -1.17 3.03
CA LEU A 114 4.48 0.07 3.68
C LEU A 114 5.18 0.11 5.04
N GLU A 115 5.80 1.25 5.35
CA GLU A 115 6.37 1.53 6.66
C GLU A 115 5.83 2.87 7.16
N PHE A 116 5.43 2.93 8.42
CA PHE A 116 5.03 4.16 9.10
C PHE A 116 5.29 4.07 10.60
N PHE A 117 5.34 5.22 11.27
CA PHE A 117 5.50 5.29 12.72
C PHE A 117 4.22 5.80 13.37
N ASN A 118 3.84 5.19 14.50
CA ASN A 118 2.90 5.81 15.43
C ASN A 118 3.63 6.97 16.14
N ASP A 119 3.12 8.19 16.01
CA ASP A 119 3.78 9.38 16.55
C ASP A 119 3.79 9.43 18.08
N TRP A 120 2.82 8.79 18.74
CA TRP A 120 2.74 8.78 20.20
C TRP A 120 3.82 7.92 20.85
N THR A 121 4.06 6.74 20.28
CA THR A 121 4.90 5.71 20.88
C THR A 121 6.26 5.58 20.21
N GLY A 122 6.35 6.01 18.95
CA GLY A 122 7.52 5.81 18.11
C GLY A 122 7.66 4.38 17.57
N THR A 123 6.63 3.55 17.71
CA THR A 123 6.62 2.19 17.15
C THR A 123 6.59 2.23 15.63
N LEU A 124 7.46 1.44 15.00
CA LEU A 124 7.46 1.19 13.57
C LEU A 124 6.45 0.08 13.25
N TYR A 125 5.59 0.35 12.27
CA TYR A 125 4.67 -0.62 11.70
C TYR A 125 5.05 -0.90 10.25
N GLU A 126 4.99 -2.18 9.87
CA GLU A 126 5.36 -2.66 8.53
C GLU A 126 4.27 -3.57 7.97
N MET A 127 3.85 -3.33 6.73
CA MET A 127 2.80 -4.10 6.06
C MET A 127 3.21 -4.49 4.64
N ASP A 128 3.08 -5.78 4.29
CA ASP A 128 3.29 -6.26 2.92
C ASP A 128 2.08 -5.93 2.03
N LEU A 129 2.28 -5.03 1.06
CA LEU A 129 1.28 -4.66 0.06
C LEU A 129 1.53 -5.33 -1.31
N THR A 130 2.48 -6.27 -1.39
CA THR A 130 2.91 -6.89 -2.65
C THR A 130 1.75 -7.59 -3.37
N GLY A 131 0.83 -8.21 -2.64
CA GLY A 131 -0.35 -8.86 -3.22
C GLY A 131 -1.27 -7.86 -3.92
N GLN A 132 -1.59 -6.77 -3.23
CA GLN A 132 -2.48 -5.70 -3.70
C GLN A 132 -1.86 -4.96 -4.88
N PHE A 133 -0.54 -4.70 -4.84
CA PHE A 133 0.16 -4.14 -5.99
C PHE A 133 0.14 -5.11 -7.17
N LYS A 134 0.42 -6.40 -6.99
CA LYS A 134 0.35 -7.37 -8.10
C LYS A 134 -1.04 -7.45 -8.74
N GLU A 135 -2.10 -7.41 -7.93
CA GLU A 135 -3.47 -7.37 -8.45
C GLU A 135 -3.72 -6.09 -9.27
N PHE A 136 -3.18 -4.95 -8.83
CA PHE A 136 -3.35 -3.68 -9.53
C PHE A 136 -2.42 -3.49 -10.74
N ILE A 137 -1.10 -3.56 -10.60
CA ILE A 137 -0.13 -3.27 -11.68
C ILE A 137 0.27 -4.51 -12.51
N GLY A 138 -0.19 -5.71 -12.16
CA GLY A 138 0.14 -6.95 -12.86
C GLY A 138 1.44 -7.59 -12.36
N TYR A 139 2.05 -8.46 -13.17
CA TYR A 139 3.29 -9.13 -12.80
C TYR A 139 4.42 -8.12 -12.59
N THR A 140 5.06 -8.17 -11.43
CA THR A 140 6.15 -7.24 -11.09
C THR A 140 7.47 -7.59 -11.77
N PHE A 141 7.49 -8.66 -12.57
CA PHE A 141 8.58 -9.04 -13.46
C PHE A 141 8.04 -9.84 -14.67
N PRO A 142 8.44 -9.52 -15.92
CA PRO A 142 9.24 -8.36 -16.31
C PRO A 142 8.47 -7.05 -16.04
N VAL A 143 9.19 -6.02 -15.61
CA VAL A 143 8.64 -4.70 -15.21
C VAL A 143 7.97 -3.91 -16.34
N THR A 144 8.01 -4.42 -17.58
CA THR A 144 7.42 -3.78 -18.76
C THR A 144 5.90 -3.59 -18.64
N GLU A 145 5.20 -4.57 -18.07
CA GLU A 145 3.75 -4.48 -17.86
C GLU A 145 3.41 -3.43 -16.78
N PRO A 146 4.01 -3.48 -15.57
CA PRO A 146 3.87 -2.43 -14.56
C PRO A 146 4.14 -1.02 -15.09
N LEU A 147 5.27 -0.83 -15.78
CA LEU A 147 5.66 0.48 -16.30
C LEU A 147 4.67 0.98 -17.37
N SER A 148 4.20 0.10 -18.26
CA SER A 148 3.19 0.49 -19.26
C SER A 148 1.87 0.88 -18.62
N LYS A 149 1.42 0.12 -17.61
CA LYS A 149 0.18 0.42 -16.90
C LYS A 149 0.27 1.74 -16.14
N LEU A 150 1.33 1.94 -15.36
CA LEU A 150 1.56 3.18 -14.62
C LEU A 150 1.72 4.39 -15.57
N LYS A 151 2.43 4.23 -16.69
CA LYS A 151 2.58 5.32 -17.67
C LYS A 151 1.26 5.74 -18.29
N LYS A 152 0.39 4.79 -18.63
CA LYS A 152 -0.97 5.09 -19.14
C LYS A 152 -1.82 5.86 -18.12
N LEU A 153 -1.63 5.62 -16.84
CA LEU A 153 -2.34 6.32 -15.79
C LEU A 153 -1.89 7.79 -15.72
N ILE A 154 -0.58 8.02 -15.78
CA ILE A 154 0.01 9.38 -15.84
C ILE A 154 -0.45 10.12 -17.10
N ASP A 155 -0.42 9.47 -18.27
CA ASP A 155 -0.73 10.11 -19.55
C ASP A 155 -2.24 10.38 -19.75
N GLN A 156 -3.12 9.91 -18.85
CA GLN A 156 -4.55 10.27 -18.86
C GLN A 156 -4.81 11.68 -18.28
N ASP A 157 -3.78 12.34 -17.74
CA ASP A 157 -3.86 13.69 -17.18
C ASP A 157 -3.44 14.82 -18.15
N ASP A 158 -3.07 14.49 -19.41
CA ASP A 158 -2.74 15.46 -20.49
C ASP A 158 -3.89 15.65 -21.52
#